data_AF-A0A7J6U294-F1
#
_entry.id   AF-A0A7J6U294-F1
#
_cell.length_a   1.000
_cell.length_b   1.000
_cell.length_c   1.000
_cell.angle_alpha   90.00
_cell.angle_beta   90.00
_cell.angle_gamma   90.00
#
_symmetry.space_group_name_H-M   'P 1'
#
loop_
_entity.id
_entity.type
_entity.pdbx_description
1 polymer ?
#
loop_
_entity_poly.entity_id
_entity_poly.type
_entity_poly.pdbx_seq_one_letter_code
_entity_poly.pdbx_strand_id
1 'polypeptide(L)'
;AESRIEVTVGDETFNATGLTVVEENWLEVYPYVKWKGSTELPPVVLHQRVRVTELMMSSGMTEPPELLSEAELIDLMDKNHI
;
A
#
# COMPACT_ATOMS: atom_id res chain seq x y z
N ALA A 1 -0.28 -12.67 -5.54
CA ALA A 1 -1.41 -12.22 -6.36
C ALA A 1 -1.88 -10.88 -5.83
N GLU A 2 -2.02 -9.89 -6.70
CA GLU A 2 -2.56 -8.58 -6.35
C GLU A 2 -4.05 -8.56 -6.71
N SER A 3 -4.87 -8.06 -5.79
CA SER A 3 -6.31 -7.92 -5.95
C SER A 3 -6.70 -6.47 -5.76
N ARG A 4 -7.58 -5.96 -6.62
CA ARG A 4 -8.12 -4.59 -6.53
C ARG A 4 -9.64 -4.63 -6.61
N ILE A 5 -10.29 -3.99 -5.65
CA ILE A 5 -11.74 -3.84 -5.58
C ILE A 5 -12.06 -2.34 -5.69
N GLU A 6 -13.04 -2.02 -6.50
CA GLU A 6 -13.56 -0.66 -6.67
C GLU A 6 -15.03 -0.64 -6.23
N VAL A 7 -15.39 0.35 -5.42
CA VAL A 7 -16.72 0.50 -4.82
C VAL A 7 -17.21 1.91 -5.05
N THR A 8 -18.40 2.05 -5.62
CA THR A 8 -19.06 3.34 -5.78
C THR A 8 -20.07 3.54 -4.65
N VAL A 9 -19.98 4.68 -3.95
CA VAL A 9 -20.90 5.07 -2.89
C VAL A 9 -21.48 6.44 -3.25
N GLY A 10 -22.75 6.47 -3.67
CA GLY A 10 -23.34 7.70 -4.21
C GLY A 10 -22.64 8.11 -5.51
N ASP A 11 -22.05 9.31 -5.52
CA ASP A 11 -21.29 9.86 -6.65
C ASP A 11 -19.75 9.72 -6.47
N GLU A 12 -19.29 9.13 -5.35
CA GLU A 12 -17.88 8.95 -5.04
C GLU A 12 -17.43 7.50 -5.28
N THR A 13 -16.17 7.32 -5.68
CA THR A 13 -15.57 6.00 -5.94
C THR A 13 -14.39 5.76 -5.02
N PHE A 14 -14.38 4.62 -4.35
CA PHE A 14 -13.37 4.17 -3.40
C PHE A 14 -12.69 2.93 -3.94
N ASN A 15 -11.38 2.79 -3.66
CA ASN A 15 -10.63 1.60 -4.03
C ASN A 15 -10.05 0.91 -2.79
N ALA A 16 -9.93 -0.42 -2.89
CA ALA A 16 -9.26 -1.24 -1.91
C ALA A 16 -8.30 -2.17 -2.67
N THR A 17 -7.04 -2.21 -2.23
CA THR A 17 -6.00 -3.07 -2.78
C THR A 17 -5.54 -4.07 -1.73
N GLY A 18 -5.32 -5.30 -2.14
CA GLY A 18 -4.88 -6.41 -1.30
C GLY A 18 -3.77 -7.17 -1.99
N LEU A 19 -2.82 -7.65 -1.20
CA LEU A 19 -1.73 -8.47 -1.70
C LEU A 19 -1.70 -9.78 -0.93
N THR A 20 -1.91 -10.88 -1.63
CA THR A 20 -1.72 -12.23 -1.09
C THR A 20 -0.41 -12.80 -1.62
N VAL A 21 0.55 -13.04 -0.73
CA VAL A 21 1.79 -13.73 -1.08
C VAL A 21 1.48 -15.23 -1.12
N VAL A 22 1.57 -15.84 -2.31
CA VAL A 22 1.28 -17.28 -2.49
C VAL A 22 2.47 -18.13 -2.07
N GLU A 23 3.68 -17.68 -2.41
CA GLU A 23 4.94 -18.34 -2.06
C GLU A 23 5.96 -17.26 -1.69
N GLU A 24 6.53 -17.37 -0.50
CA GLU A 24 7.51 -16.43 0.04
C GLU A 24 8.89 -16.58 -0.65
N ASN A 25 9.21 -17.76 -1.17
CA ASN A 25 10.43 -18.04 -1.92
C ASN A 25 11.67 -17.51 -1.18
N TRP A 26 12.42 -16.58 -1.80
CA TRP A 26 13.62 -15.99 -1.22
C TRP A 26 13.36 -15.19 0.07
N LEU A 27 12.11 -14.77 0.33
CA LEU A 27 11.72 -14.09 1.56
C LEU A 27 11.88 -15.00 2.79
N GLU A 28 11.84 -16.33 2.63
CA GLU A 28 12.09 -17.27 3.73
C GLU A 28 13.53 -17.16 4.27
N VAL A 29 14.48 -16.84 3.38
CA VAL A 29 15.91 -16.74 3.71
C VAL A 29 16.30 -15.31 4.11
N TYR A 30 15.51 -14.30 3.71
CA TYR A 30 15.84 -12.88 3.90
C TYR A 30 14.84 -12.16 4.82
N PRO A 31 15.02 -12.22 6.14
CA PRO A 31 14.03 -11.76 7.13
C PRO A 31 13.93 -10.23 7.27
N TYR A 32 14.79 -9.48 6.58
CA TYR A 32 14.85 -8.02 6.67
C TYR A 32 13.75 -7.33 5.85
N VAL A 33 13.19 -8.02 4.85
CA VAL A 33 12.11 -7.51 4.01
C VAL A 33 10.87 -8.35 4.28
N LYS A 34 9.83 -7.70 4.81
CA LYS A 34 8.53 -8.35 4.99
C LYS A 34 7.54 -7.79 3.97
N TRP A 35 7.09 -8.63 3.05
CA TRP A 35 5.93 -8.32 2.22
C TRP A 35 4.65 -8.53 3.02
N LYS A 36 4.39 -7.61 3.95
CA LYS A 36 3.07 -7.42 4.53
C LYS A 36 2.26 -6.52 3.59
N GLY A 37 2.05 -6.97 2.35
CA GLY A 37 1.14 -6.24 1.50
C GLY A 37 -0.26 -6.32 2.10
N SER A 38 -1.03 -5.25 1.91
CA SER A 38 -2.35 -5.04 2.49
C SER A 38 -3.15 -6.32 2.67
N THR A 39 -3.76 -6.43 3.86
CA THR A 39 -4.73 -7.46 4.27
C THR A 39 -5.45 -8.10 3.10
N GLU A 40 -5.50 -9.44 3.09
CA GLU A 40 -6.24 -10.19 2.09
C GLU A 40 -7.65 -9.61 1.92
N LEU A 41 -7.98 -9.25 0.69
CA LEU A 41 -9.30 -8.71 0.40
C LEU A 41 -10.32 -9.85 0.43
N PRO A 42 -11.49 -9.64 1.06
CA PRO A 42 -12.55 -10.62 1.03
C PRO A 42 -13.02 -10.85 -0.41
N PRO A 43 -13.44 -12.08 -0.76
CA PRO A 43 -13.98 -12.35 -2.08
C PRO A 43 -15.27 -11.54 -2.27
N VAL A 44 -15.27 -10.64 -3.25
CA VAL A 44 -16.43 -9.86 -3.67
C VAL A 44 -16.78 -10.17 -5.12
N VAL A 45 -18.07 -10.12 -5.45
CA VAL A 45 -18.56 -10.34 -6.81
C VAL A 45 -18.82 -9.00 -7.49
N LEU A 46 -18.60 -8.93 -8.80
CA LEU A 46 -18.97 -7.77 -9.60
C LEU A 46 -20.45 -7.43 -9.40
N HIS A 47 -20.74 -6.15 -9.12
CA HIS A 47 -22.08 -5.61 -8.82
C HIS A 47 -22.68 -6.05 -7.48
N GLN A 48 -21.89 -6.64 -6.58
CA GLN A 48 -22.35 -6.91 -5.22
C GLN A 48 -22.65 -5.60 -4.49
N ARG A 49 -23.83 -5.51 -3.87
CA ARG A 49 -24.16 -4.38 -2.98
C ARG A 49 -23.48 -4.60 -1.64
N VAL A 50 -22.59 -3.69 -1.29
CA VAL A 50 -21.88 -3.67 0.00
C VAL A 50 -22.55 -2.65 0.90
N ARG A 51 -22.72 -2.98 2.18
CA ARG A 51 -23.20 -2.00 3.17
C ARG A 51 -22.00 -1.24 3.70
N VAL A 52 -22.02 0.08 3.57
CA VAL A 52 -20.99 0.95 4.14
C VAL A 52 -21.13 0.95 5.66
N THR A 53 -20.09 0.51 6.36
CA THR A 53 -20.08 0.45 7.84
C THR A 53 -19.92 1.85 8.42
N GLU A 54 -18.93 2.60 7.95
CA GLU A 54 -18.60 3.95 8.38
C GLU A 54 -18.04 4.76 7.20
N LEU A 55 -18.37 6.05 7.15
CA LEU A 55 -17.78 7.04 6.25
C LEU A 55 -17.19 8.14 7.12
N MET A 56 -15.87 8.25 7.14
CA MET A 56 -15.15 9.26 7.91
C MET A 56 -14.37 10.18 6.98
N MET A 57 -14.46 11.48 7.23
CA MET A 57 -13.66 12.50 6.56
C MET A 57 -12.43 12.81 7.43
N SER A 58 -11.31 12.15 7.16
CA SER A 58 -10.05 12.42 7.86
C SER A 58 -9.36 13.65 7.29
N SER A 59 -8.95 14.58 8.16
CA SER A 59 -8.09 15.71 7.78
C SER A 59 -6.63 15.29 7.92
N GLY A 60 -5.84 15.43 6.85
CA GLY A 60 -4.39 15.25 6.84
C GLY A 60 -3.68 16.57 6.47
N MET A 61 -2.42 16.71 6.85
CA MET A 61 -1.57 17.83 6.46
C MET A 61 -0.27 17.30 5.83
N THR A 62 0.29 18.02 4.87
CA THR A 62 1.57 17.64 4.25
C THR A 62 2.72 17.88 5.22
N GLU A 63 3.59 16.89 5.36
CA GLU A 63 4.80 17.01 6.18
C GLU A 63 6.00 17.46 5.33
N PRO A 64 6.90 18.29 5.89
CA PRO A 64 8.16 18.61 5.23
C PRO A 64 9.07 17.37 5.13
N PRO A 65 10.01 17.34 4.17
CA PRO A 65 10.95 16.23 4.04
C PRO A 65 11.85 16.11 5.28
N GLU A 66 12.21 14.87 5.63
CA GLU A 66 13.13 14.59 6.73
C GLU A 66 14.58 14.99 6.38
N LEU A 67 15.42 15.11 7.42
CA LEU A 67 16.86 15.31 7.23
C LEU A 67 17.49 14.07 6.60
N LEU A 68 18.52 14.28 5.79
CA LEU A 68 19.22 13.20 5.09
C LEU A 68 19.75 12.15 6.09
N SER A 69 19.33 10.91 5.88
CA SER A 69 19.97 9.74 6.49
C SER A 69 21.29 9.41 5.79
N GLU A 70 22.14 8.61 6.43
CA GLU A 70 23.42 8.17 5.85
C GLU A 70 23.22 7.46 4.50
N ALA A 71 22.19 6.61 4.40
CA ALA A 71 21.84 5.90 3.16
C ALA A 71 21.45 6.89 2.04
N GLU A 72 20.62 7.88 2.35
CA GLU A 72 20.21 8.89 1.37
C GLU A 72 21.35 9.80 0.94
N LEU A 73 22.29 10.10 1.84
CA LEU A 73 23.47 10.89 1.51
C LEU A 73 24.40 10.13 0.56
N ILE A 74 24.64 8.84 0.80
CA ILE A 74 25.44 7.98 -0.09
C ILE A 74 24.78 7.90 -1.48
N ASP A 75 23.47 7.63 -1.53
CA ASP A 75 22.71 7.61 -2.79
C ASP A 75 22.80 8.95 -3.54
N LEU A 76 22.78 10.06 -2.82
CA LEU A 76 22.88 11.40 -3.40
C LEU A 76 24.30 11.66 -3.91
N MET A 77 25.33 11.21 -3.20
CA MET A 77 26.72 11.32 -3.66
C MET A 77 26.96 10.50 -4.93
N ASP A 78 26.54 9.23 -4.95
CA ASP A 78 26.65 8.35 -6.12
C ASP A 78 25.91 8.92 -7.34
N LYS A 79 24.68 9.45 -7.14
CA LYS A 79 23.92 10.14 -8.20
C LYS A 79 24.61 11.37 -8.75
N ASN A 80 25.38 12.07 -7.91
CA ASN A 80 26.11 13.27 -8.30
C ASN A 80 27.57 12.96 -8.71
N HIS A 81 27.95 11.67 -8.75
CA HIS A 81 29.29 11.19 -9.12
C HIS A 81 30.43 11.79 -8.26
N ILE A 82 30.15 12.03 -6.97
CA ILE A 82 31.11 12.55 -5.98
C ILE A 82 31.43 11.52 -4.90
#